data_AF-A0A7C7LFS3-F1
#
_entry.id   AF-A0A7C7LFS3-F1
#
_cell.length_a   1.000
_cell.length_b   1.000
_cell.length_c   1.000
_cell.angle_alpha   90.00
_cell.angle_beta   90.00
_cell.angle_gamma   90.00
#
_symmetry.space_group_name_H-M   'P 1'
#
loop_
_entity.id
_entity.type
_entity.pdbx_description
1 polymer ?
#
loop_
_entity_poly.entity_id
_entity_poly.type
_entity_poly.pdbx_seq_one_letter_code
_entity_poly.pdbx_strand_id
1 'polypeptide(L)'
;MPTKLGPHVLRVAADLKEYIQAGSAVAKFVGDWGAARDVPTGVLVIGRKHQGDYDAQHQKATGKTPLEAAQQFIQDQLSTYQSNPHIKYWEGHNEPVWNDEEGMGWYAQFEVERMRLMADLGLKCVIGNFATGSPDLALWPAFFPALRVARQYQAILGLHEYSCPWMWWMTGKYQLDPNADEGDEGWTTLRYRKVYRQHLIPNGLGNVPLVITECGIDPLVNPKPPGVEGGAWKQLGRFWAEHDDEPDKADYYFRQLVWYDKELQKDDYVIGATIFTWGSFGPPWSHFDVAGTDVAKKLIAYTQADPARPFEYPAVESEGEGEPEPETEIEKPRGHPRVQYERTYVLLPPNADAAWARAVVEGAWDEKRCTIGSSADDAGIGDLDARRVIAVNPQEWPGPQTLAEFYAQYYPGVEYEAITAATPAELAQKLASE
;
A
#
# COMPACT_ATOMS: atom_id res chain seq x y z
N MET A 1 11.01 15.79 14.50
CA MET A 1 11.01 14.81 13.40
C MET A 1 10.58 15.57 12.16
N PRO A 2 11.21 15.31 11.02
CA PRO A 2 10.94 15.99 9.75
C PRO A 2 9.45 16.06 9.45
N THR A 3 8.97 17.23 9.03
CA THR A 3 7.56 17.38 8.65
C THR A 3 7.20 16.47 7.47
N LYS A 4 5.95 16.01 7.47
CA LYS A 4 5.30 15.25 6.40
C LYS A 4 4.27 16.08 5.65
N LEU A 5 4.06 17.34 6.02
CA LEU A 5 3.07 18.20 5.37
C LEU A 5 3.60 18.81 4.06
N GLY A 6 2.66 19.18 3.21
CA GLY A 6 2.91 19.96 2.00
C GLY A 6 1.65 20.50 1.36
N PRO A 7 1.75 21.26 0.25
CA PRO A 7 0.60 21.94 -0.33
C PRO A 7 -0.19 21.06 -1.30
N HIS A 8 -1.52 21.10 -1.20
CA HIS A 8 -2.41 20.73 -2.31
C HIS A 8 -2.74 21.99 -3.12
N VAL A 9 -2.15 22.12 -4.31
CA VAL A 9 -2.19 23.32 -5.14
C VAL A 9 -3.32 23.25 -6.15
N LEU A 10 -4.42 23.97 -5.89
CA LEU A 10 -5.45 24.23 -6.91
C LEU A 10 -4.98 25.30 -7.90
N ARG A 11 -4.30 26.33 -7.39
CA ARG A 11 -3.78 27.46 -8.16
C ARG A 11 -2.55 28.03 -7.48
N VAL A 12 -1.56 28.50 -8.24
CA VAL A 12 -0.43 29.24 -7.69
C VAL A 12 -0.95 30.50 -7.00
N ALA A 13 -0.57 30.65 -5.73
CA ALA A 13 -1.01 31.73 -4.86
C ALA A 13 0.15 32.23 -3.97
N ALA A 14 -0.15 33.19 -3.10
CA ALA A 14 0.82 33.75 -2.15
C ALA A 14 1.53 32.64 -1.35
N ASP A 15 2.81 32.89 -1.04
CA ASP A 15 3.64 32.09 -0.14
C ASP A 15 3.90 30.63 -0.59
N LEU A 16 3.31 30.15 -1.70
CA LEU A 16 3.45 28.76 -2.17
C LEU A 16 4.92 28.39 -2.41
N LYS A 17 5.63 29.27 -3.13
CA LYS A 17 7.04 29.06 -3.43
C LYS A 17 7.88 28.98 -2.16
N GLU A 18 7.61 29.87 -1.20
CA GLU A 18 8.31 29.89 0.08
C GLU A 18 8.07 28.61 0.88
N TYR A 19 6.83 28.11 0.90
CA TYR A 19 6.49 26.86 1.59
C TYR A 19 7.15 25.63 0.98
N ILE A 20 7.14 25.52 -0.36
CA ILE A 20 7.84 24.42 -1.04
C ILE A 20 9.36 24.51 -0.78
N GLN A 21 9.93 25.72 -0.84
CA GLN A 21 11.36 25.95 -0.58
C GLN A 21 11.76 25.74 0.88
N ALA A 22 10.82 25.85 1.81
CA ALA A 22 11.05 25.51 3.21
C ALA A 22 11.38 24.02 3.41
N GLY A 23 11.03 23.16 2.46
CA GLY A 23 11.27 21.71 2.52
C GLY A 23 10.03 20.90 2.87
N SER A 24 8.90 21.18 2.24
CA SER A 24 7.68 20.34 2.36
C SER A 24 7.94 18.91 1.87
N ALA A 25 7.25 17.90 2.41
CA ALA A 25 7.45 16.50 1.99
C ALA A 25 6.93 16.21 0.58
N VAL A 26 5.78 16.79 0.24
CA VAL A 26 5.06 16.52 -1.01
C VAL A 26 4.36 17.77 -1.51
N ALA A 27 4.35 18.01 -2.82
CA ALA A 27 3.56 19.04 -3.46
C ALA A 27 2.65 18.42 -4.52
N LYS A 28 1.33 18.49 -4.31
CA LYS A 28 0.33 18.02 -5.28
C LYS A 28 -0.19 19.19 -6.10
N PHE A 29 -0.15 19.06 -7.42
CA PHE A 29 -0.65 20.06 -8.36
C PHE A 29 -1.86 19.50 -9.11
N VAL A 30 -3.01 20.15 -8.95
CA VAL A 30 -4.23 19.82 -9.72
C VAL A 30 -4.53 20.84 -10.82
N GLY A 31 -3.76 21.93 -10.83
CA GLY A 31 -3.70 22.98 -11.83
C GLY A 31 -2.33 23.65 -11.78
N ASP A 32 -2.08 24.61 -12.69
CA ASP A 32 -0.81 25.35 -12.76
C ASP A 32 0.46 24.46 -12.72
N TRP A 33 0.39 23.26 -13.32
CA TRP A 33 1.44 22.23 -13.27
C TRP A 33 2.83 22.72 -13.69
N GLY A 34 2.92 23.78 -14.49
CA GLY A 34 4.19 24.40 -14.88
C GLY A 34 5.02 24.90 -13.68
N ALA A 35 4.40 25.16 -12.53
CA ALA A 35 5.09 25.50 -11.29
C ALA A 35 5.94 24.34 -10.74
N ALA A 36 5.67 23.08 -11.13
CA ALA A 36 6.44 21.91 -10.73
C ALA A 36 7.92 22.00 -11.13
N ARG A 37 8.25 22.78 -12.17
CA ARG A 37 9.65 22.99 -12.62
C ARG A 37 10.55 23.64 -11.56
N ASP A 38 9.94 24.42 -10.67
CA ASP A 38 10.61 25.23 -9.66
C ASP A 38 10.64 24.52 -8.29
N VAL A 39 10.12 23.29 -8.22
CA VAL A 39 10.09 22.46 -7.00
C VAL A 39 11.47 21.80 -6.78
N PRO A 40 12.05 21.86 -5.57
CA PRO A 40 13.33 21.23 -5.26
C PRO A 40 13.31 19.70 -5.41
N THR A 41 14.44 19.10 -5.80
CA THR A 41 14.60 17.65 -6.06
C THR A 41 14.25 16.74 -4.86
N GLY A 42 14.23 17.27 -3.63
CA GLY A 42 13.85 16.54 -2.42
C GLY A 42 12.35 16.50 -2.12
N VAL A 43 11.51 17.25 -2.84
CA VAL A 43 10.06 17.29 -2.60
C VAL A 43 9.38 16.34 -3.59
N LEU A 44 8.55 15.42 -3.09
CA LEU A 44 7.75 14.57 -3.98
C LEU A 44 6.73 15.41 -4.75
N VAL A 45 6.75 15.35 -6.08
CA VAL A 45 5.78 16.07 -6.91
C VAL A 45 4.72 15.12 -7.46
N ILE A 46 3.47 15.42 -7.15
CA ILE A 46 2.29 14.68 -7.62
C ILE A 46 1.47 15.58 -8.53
N GLY A 47 1.00 15.03 -9.65
CA GLY A 47 0.04 15.67 -10.53
C GLY A 47 -1.31 14.96 -10.49
N ARG A 48 -2.37 15.73 -10.65
CA ARG A 48 -3.69 15.21 -11.00
C ARG A 48 -4.27 16.11 -12.08
N LYS A 49 -4.83 15.54 -13.14
CA LYS A 49 -5.74 16.28 -14.02
C LYS A 49 -7.15 16.14 -13.47
N HIS A 50 -7.89 17.23 -13.33
CA HIS A 50 -9.32 17.13 -12.99
C HIS A 50 -10.09 16.52 -14.17
N GLN A 51 -10.83 15.43 -13.93
CA GLN A 51 -11.79 14.86 -14.87
C GLN A 51 -13.21 15.20 -14.40
N GLY A 52 -13.93 16.01 -15.19
CA GLY A 52 -15.34 16.32 -14.92
C GLY A 52 -16.33 15.43 -15.70
N ASP A 53 -15.85 14.74 -16.75
CA ASP A 53 -16.72 14.05 -17.70
C ASP A 53 -17.10 12.63 -17.27
N TYR A 54 -16.30 11.99 -16.41
CA TYR A 54 -16.55 10.66 -15.87
C TYR A 54 -15.70 10.39 -14.61
N ASP A 55 -16.13 9.41 -13.81
CA ASP A 55 -15.35 8.79 -12.73
C ASP A 55 -15.11 7.29 -12.99
N ALA A 56 -14.54 6.58 -12.02
CA ALA A 56 -14.21 5.16 -12.14
C ALA A 56 -15.46 4.27 -12.32
N GLN A 57 -16.55 4.60 -11.61
CA GLN A 57 -17.80 3.86 -11.63
C GLN A 57 -18.54 4.07 -12.96
N HIS A 58 -18.56 5.31 -13.47
CA HIS A 58 -19.06 5.63 -14.79
C HIS A 58 -18.27 4.86 -15.87
N GLN A 59 -16.93 4.82 -15.78
CA GLN A 59 -16.13 4.01 -16.71
C GLN A 59 -16.49 2.53 -16.66
N LYS A 60 -16.57 1.91 -15.48
CA LYS A 60 -17.02 0.51 -15.33
C LYS A 60 -18.41 0.31 -15.94
N ALA A 61 -19.35 1.22 -15.68
CA ALA A 61 -20.73 1.14 -16.17
C ALA A 61 -20.84 1.22 -17.69
N THR A 62 -19.85 1.79 -18.39
CA THR A 62 -19.81 1.75 -19.87
C THR A 62 -19.48 0.37 -20.45
N GLY A 63 -19.22 -0.64 -19.61
CA GLY A 63 -18.92 -2.01 -20.04
C GLY A 63 -17.49 -2.23 -20.53
N LYS A 64 -16.61 -1.24 -20.35
CA LYS A 64 -15.18 -1.38 -20.69
C LYS A 64 -14.50 -2.39 -19.77
N THR A 65 -13.60 -3.17 -20.34
CA THR A 65 -12.63 -3.92 -19.57
C THR A 65 -11.70 -2.96 -18.80
N PRO A 66 -11.07 -3.41 -17.69
CA PRO A 66 -10.12 -2.57 -16.96
C PRO A 66 -8.99 -2.01 -17.85
N LEU A 67 -8.51 -2.80 -18.82
CA LEU A 67 -7.48 -2.37 -19.78
C LEU A 67 -7.99 -1.26 -20.70
N GLU A 68 -9.15 -1.43 -21.33
CA GLU A 68 -9.72 -0.41 -22.22
C GLU A 68 -10.00 0.91 -21.47
N ALA A 69 -10.48 0.81 -20.23
CA ALA A 69 -10.67 1.97 -19.37
C ALA A 69 -9.34 2.67 -19.02
N ALA A 70 -8.29 1.91 -18.70
CA ALA A 70 -6.96 2.46 -18.41
C ALA A 70 -6.34 3.13 -19.65
N GLN A 71 -6.48 2.52 -20.83
CA GLN A 71 -6.05 3.09 -22.10
C GLN A 71 -6.76 4.42 -22.39
N GLN A 72 -8.08 4.46 -22.23
CA GLN A 72 -8.85 5.70 -22.38
C GLN A 72 -8.37 6.77 -21.39
N PHE A 73 -8.26 6.41 -20.11
CA PHE A 73 -7.87 7.33 -19.04
C PHE A 73 -6.49 7.98 -19.30
N ILE A 74 -5.53 7.20 -19.78
CA ILE A 74 -4.19 7.70 -20.13
C ILE A 74 -4.24 8.55 -21.40
N GLN A 75 -4.95 8.10 -22.43
CA GLN A 75 -5.08 8.85 -23.68
C GLN A 75 -5.67 10.25 -23.46
N ASP A 76 -6.67 10.36 -22.58
CA ASP A 76 -7.32 11.63 -22.22
C ASP A 76 -6.38 12.59 -21.47
N GLN A 77 -5.27 12.08 -20.92
CA GLN A 77 -4.32 12.83 -20.10
C GLN A 77 -2.92 12.97 -20.72
N LEU A 78 -2.66 12.27 -21.81
CA LEU A 78 -1.33 12.15 -22.41
C LEU A 78 -0.70 13.50 -22.72
N SER A 79 -1.46 14.44 -23.28
CA SER A 79 -0.96 15.79 -23.58
C SER A 79 -0.57 16.57 -22.32
N THR A 80 -1.32 16.39 -21.23
CA THR A 80 -1.02 16.98 -19.92
C THR A 80 0.27 16.39 -19.35
N TYR A 81 0.46 15.08 -19.41
CA TYR A 81 1.69 14.43 -18.94
C TYR A 81 2.92 14.89 -19.72
N GLN A 82 2.83 14.89 -21.06
CA GLN A 82 3.94 15.29 -21.94
C GLN A 82 4.35 16.75 -21.75
N SER A 83 3.38 17.63 -21.46
CA SER A 83 3.64 19.05 -21.24
C SER A 83 4.25 19.36 -19.86
N ASN A 84 4.28 18.38 -18.94
CA ASN A 84 4.71 18.57 -17.55
C ASN A 84 5.73 17.49 -17.11
N PRO A 85 6.91 17.41 -17.76
CA PRO A 85 7.88 16.32 -17.55
C PRO A 85 8.52 16.29 -16.14
N HIS A 86 8.39 17.38 -15.38
CA HIS A 86 8.85 17.50 -14.00
C HIS A 86 7.94 16.77 -13.00
N ILE A 87 6.74 16.36 -13.40
CA ILE A 87 5.82 15.59 -12.58
C ILE A 87 5.92 14.12 -12.98
N LYS A 88 6.40 13.28 -12.06
CA LYS A 88 6.56 11.83 -12.29
C LYS A 88 5.41 11.00 -11.76
N TYR A 89 4.82 11.39 -10.64
CA TYR A 89 3.70 10.68 -10.03
C TYR A 89 2.38 11.33 -10.44
N TRP A 90 1.47 10.53 -10.99
CA TRP A 90 0.15 10.98 -11.40
C TRP A 90 -0.98 10.16 -10.78
N GLU A 91 -1.96 10.86 -10.23
CA GLU A 91 -3.17 10.26 -9.66
C GLU A 91 -4.04 9.59 -10.73
N GLY A 92 -4.72 8.52 -10.30
CA GLY A 92 -5.81 7.89 -11.03
C GLY A 92 -7.12 8.67 -10.84
N HIS A 93 -8.23 7.92 -10.81
CA HIS A 93 -9.53 8.50 -10.48
C HIS A 93 -9.54 9.09 -9.06
N ASN A 94 -10.26 10.18 -8.88
CA ASN A 94 -10.43 10.85 -7.60
C ASN A 94 -11.59 10.26 -6.83
N GLU A 95 -11.34 9.84 -5.58
CA GLU A 95 -12.38 9.35 -4.66
C GLU A 95 -13.30 8.27 -5.25
N PRO A 96 -12.75 7.22 -5.90
CA PRO A 96 -13.59 6.13 -6.37
C PRO A 96 -14.28 5.45 -5.18
N VAL A 97 -15.56 5.12 -5.34
CA VAL A 97 -16.42 4.52 -4.32
C VAL A 97 -16.87 3.14 -4.82
N TRP A 98 -16.48 2.11 -4.08
CA TRP A 98 -16.83 0.72 -4.36
C TRP A 98 -17.48 0.11 -3.13
N ASN A 99 -18.60 -0.58 -3.35
CA ASN A 99 -19.42 -1.17 -2.27
C ASN A 99 -19.47 -2.70 -2.35
N ASP A 100 -18.77 -3.31 -3.31
CA ASP A 100 -18.69 -4.74 -3.51
C ASP A 100 -17.31 -5.16 -4.03
N GLU A 101 -17.01 -6.45 -3.88
CA GLU A 101 -15.73 -7.04 -4.29
C GLU A 101 -15.53 -7.01 -5.81
N GLU A 102 -16.60 -7.10 -6.60
CA GLU A 102 -16.51 -7.11 -8.07
C GLU A 102 -16.06 -5.74 -8.60
N GLY A 103 -16.68 -4.67 -8.11
CA GLY A 103 -16.32 -3.29 -8.44
C GLY A 103 -14.92 -2.95 -7.96
N MET A 104 -14.59 -3.29 -6.71
CA MET A 104 -13.23 -3.07 -6.19
C MET A 104 -12.18 -3.88 -6.97
N GLY A 105 -12.49 -5.13 -7.31
CA GLY A 105 -11.62 -6.00 -8.10
C GLY A 105 -11.42 -5.48 -9.52
N TRP A 106 -12.47 -4.98 -10.17
CA TRP A 106 -12.37 -4.29 -11.46
C TRP A 106 -11.43 -3.08 -11.36
N TYR A 107 -11.58 -2.27 -10.31
CA TYR A 107 -10.74 -1.09 -10.12
C TYR A 107 -9.29 -1.42 -9.80
N ALA A 108 -9.06 -2.50 -9.05
CA ALA A 108 -7.72 -3.01 -8.81
C ALA A 108 -7.03 -3.39 -10.13
N GLN A 109 -7.73 -4.11 -11.02
CA GLN A 109 -7.20 -4.45 -12.34
C GLN A 109 -7.00 -3.20 -13.21
N PHE A 110 -7.87 -2.19 -13.10
CA PHE A 110 -7.69 -0.92 -13.83
C PHE A 110 -6.39 -0.24 -13.40
N GLU A 111 -6.09 -0.16 -12.11
CA GLU A 111 -4.83 0.41 -11.62
C GLU A 111 -3.62 -0.45 -12.01
N VAL A 112 -3.75 -1.78 -12.05
CA VAL A 112 -2.71 -2.69 -12.59
C VAL A 112 -2.35 -2.32 -14.04
N GLU A 113 -3.35 -2.22 -14.92
CA GLU A 113 -3.10 -1.88 -16.32
C GLU A 113 -2.62 -0.44 -16.48
N ARG A 114 -3.14 0.50 -15.68
CA ARG A 114 -2.68 1.88 -15.70
C ARG A 114 -1.20 1.98 -15.30
N MET A 115 -0.76 1.26 -14.27
CA MET A 115 0.66 1.24 -13.86
C MET A 115 1.58 0.74 -14.98
N ARG A 116 1.20 -0.33 -15.68
CA ARG A 116 1.97 -0.85 -16.83
C ARG A 116 2.11 0.20 -17.92
N LEU A 117 0.98 0.77 -18.35
CA LEU A 117 0.95 1.76 -19.43
C LEU A 117 1.66 3.08 -19.06
N MET A 118 1.57 3.50 -17.80
CA MET A 118 2.29 4.69 -17.30
C MET A 118 3.80 4.46 -17.25
N ALA A 119 4.24 3.24 -16.93
CA ALA A 119 5.66 2.89 -16.93
C ALA A 119 6.29 2.98 -18.32
N ASP A 120 5.56 2.62 -19.38
CA ASP A 120 5.99 2.79 -20.78
C ASP A 120 6.23 4.28 -21.14
N LEU A 121 5.58 5.19 -20.42
CA LEU A 121 5.77 6.65 -20.56
C LEU A 121 6.86 7.21 -19.64
N GLY A 122 7.53 6.38 -18.85
CA GLY A 122 8.49 6.80 -17.82
C GLY A 122 7.84 7.57 -16.67
N LEU A 123 6.56 7.29 -16.40
CA LEU A 123 5.76 7.88 -15.34
C LEU A 123 5.39 6.83 -14.27
N LYS A 124 4.95 7.32 -13.12
CA LYS A 124 4.55 6.51 -11.96
C LYS A 124 3.14 6.88 -11.52
N CYS A 125 2.53 5.98 -10.76
CA CYS A 125 1.14 6.11 -10.36
C CYS A 125 1.01 6.44 -8.87
N VAL A 126 0.03 7.28 -8.56
CA VAL A 126 -0.62 7.31 -7.25
C VAL A 126 -1.97 6.58 -7.40
N ILE A 127 -2.10 5.42 -6.76
CA ILE A 127 -3.22 4.48 -6.94
C ILE A 127 -4.21 4.58 -5.76
N GLY A 128 -5.47 4.17 -5.98
CA GLY A 128 -6.50 4.14 -4.93
C GLY A 128 -7.22 5.48 -4.79
N ASN A 129 -6.53 6.51 -4.30
CA ASN A 129 -7.06 7.87 -4.05
C ASN A 129 -8.45 7.86 -3.40
N PHE A 130 -8.66 6.94 -2.45
CA PHE A 130 -9.96 6.71 -1.84
C PHE A 130 -10.37 7.87 -0.94
N ALA A 131 -11.67 8.16 -0.91
CA ALA A 131 -12.24 9.20 -0.08
C ALA A 131 -12.09 8.88 1.42
N THR A 132 -12.20 9.90 2.25
CA THR A 132 -12.22 9.72 3.71
C THR A 132 -13.29 8.73 4.15
N GLY A 133 -12.90 7.77 5.00
CA GLY A 133 -13.78 6.73 5.52
C GLY A 133 -14.07 5.58 4.54
N SER A 134 -13.57 5.63 3.30
CA SER A 134 -13.78 4.60 2.29
C SER A 134 -12.45 3.95 1.83
N PRO A 135 -12.50 2.79 1.16
CA PRO A 135 -13.63 1.85 1.10
C PRO A 135 -13.90 1.21 2.47
N ASP A 136 -14.95 0.41 2.58
CA ASP A 136 -15.12 -0.49 3.73
C ASP A 136 -13.84 -1.31 3.95
N LEU A 137 -13.46 -1.54 5.21
CA LEU A 137 -12.25 -2.29 5.54
C LEU A 137 -12.27 -3.70 4.90
N ALA A 138 -13.43 -4.34 4.83
CA ALA A 138 -13.58 -5.68 4.25
C ALA A 138 -13.27 -5.74 2.75
N LEU A 139 -13.25 -4.61 2.03
CA LEU A 139 -12.99 -4.57 0.59
C LEU A 139 -11.50 -4.47 0.23
N TRP A 140 -10.61 -4.18 1.18
CA TRP A 140 -9.17 -4.06 0.90
C TRP A 140 -8.54 -5.31 0.25
N PRO A 141 -8.90 -6.56 0.62
CA PRO A 141 -8.41 -7.75 -0.07
C PRO A 141 -8.66 -7.75 -1.57
N ALA A 142 -9.80 -7.21 -2.04
CA ALA A 142 -10.10 -7.09 -3.47
C ALA A 142 -9.17 -6.10 -4.19
N PHE A 143 -8.54 -5.17 -3.46
CA PHE A 143 -7.56 -4.21 -3.99
C PHE A 143 -6.11 -4.69 -3.94
N PHE A 144 -5.81 -5.82 -3.28
CA PHE A 144 -4.46 -6.36 -3.17
C PHE A 144 -3.72 -6.57 -4.50
N PRO A 145 -4.38 -6.98 -5.62
CA PRO A 145 -3.69 -7.10 -6.91
C PRO A 145 -2.97 -5.82 -7.34
N ALA A 146 -3.59 -4.64 -7.15
CA ALA A 146 -2.96 -3.36 -7.47
C ALA A 146 -1.79 -3.06 -6.52
N LEU A 147 -1.95 -3.31 -5.21
CA LEU A 147 -0.89 -3.07 -4.23
C LEU A 147 0.33 -3.97 -4.44
N ARG A 148 0.14 -5.22 -4.86
CA ARG A 148 1.24 -6.13 -5.21
C ARG A 148 2.04 -5.61 -6.40
N VAL A 149 1.34 -5.17 -7.44
CA VAL A 149 1.95 -4.61 -8.66
C VAL A 149 2.59 -3.24 -8.40
N ALA A 150 2.09 -2.47 -7.42
CA ALA A 150 2.65 -1.17 -7.07
C ALA A 150 4.15 -1.23 -6.74
N ARG A 151 4.60 -2.28 -6.06
CA ARG A 151 6.02 -2.50 -5.75
C ARG A 151 6.87 -2.62 -7.02
N GLN A 152 6.38 -3.31 -8.05
CA GLN A 152 7.09 -3.49 -9.31
C GLN A 152 7.25 -2.17 -10.08
N TYR A 153 6.20 -1.33 -10.08
CA TYR A 153 6.19 -0.07 -10.84
C TYR A 153 6.50 1.16 -9.99
N GLN A 154 6.95 0.96 -8.75
CA GLN A 154 7.23 2.02 -7.78
C GLN A 154 6.06 3.01 -7.62
N ALA A 155 4.84 2.50 -7.67
CA ALA A 155 3.62 3.27 -7.45
C ALA A 155 3.31 3.40 -5.96
N ILE A 156 2.64 4.48 -5.57
CA ILE A 156 2.31 4.78 -4.17
C ILE A 156 0.80 4.75 -3.96
N LEU A 157 0.37 4.35 -2.76
CA LEU A 157 -1.04 4.40 -2.37
C LEU A 157 -1.42 5.85 -2.03
N GLY A 158 -2.51 6.34 -2.59
CA GLY A 158 -3.12 7.63 -2.25
C GLY A 158 -4.39 7.46 -1.42
N LEU A 159 -4.57 8.29 -0.40
CA LEU A 159 -5.80 8.37 0.41
C LEU A 159 -6.16 9.83 0.72
N HIS A 160 -7.43 10.09 0.96
CA HIS A 160 -7.90 11.38 1.49
C HIS A 160 -8.28 11.23 2.97
N GLU A 161 -7.79 12.14 3.83
CA GLU A 161 -8.14 12.17 5.24
C GLU A 161 -8.61 13.56 5.68
N TYR A 162 -9.92 13.71 5.77
CA TYR A 162 -10.60 14.89 6.28
C TYR A 162 -11.30 14.59 7.60
N SER A 163 -11.48 15.58 8.45
CA SER A 163 -12.35 15.44 9.63
C SER A 163 -13.13 16.73 9.89
N CYS A 164 -14.10 16.71 10.81
CA CYS A 164 -14.87 17.90 11.17
C CYS A 164 -15.60 17.71 12.51
N PRO A 165 -15.58 18.70 13.43
CA PRO A 165 -15.00 20.05 13.31
C PRO A 165 -13.53 20.13 13.73
N TRP A 166 -12.96 19.06 14.27
CA TRP A 166 -11.55 18.98 14.60
C TRP A 166 -10.89 17.89 13.78
N MET A 167 -9.62 18.07 13.46
CA MET A 167 -8.86 17.01 12.80
C MET A 167 -8.86 15.69 13.56
N TRP A 168 -8.83 15.70 14.90
CA TRP A 168 -8.83 14.48 15.72
C TRP A 168 -10.21 13.85 15.94
N TRP A 169 -11.30 14.43 15.41
CA TRP A 169 -12.62 13.84 15.58
C TRP A 169 -12.66 12.43 14.96
N MET A 170 -13.23 11.46 15.69
CA MET A 170 -13.21 10.02 15.40
C MET A 170 -11.81 9.37 15.44
N THR A 171 -10.87 9.91 16.21
CA THR A 171 -9.52 9.34 16.41
C THR A 171 -9.20 9.16 17.89
N GLY A 172 -8.58 8.04 18.25
CA GLY A 172 -8.23 7.70 19.63
C GLY A 172 -9.44 7.77 20.55
N LYS A 173 -9.37 8.54 21.63
CA LYS A 173 -10.48 8.77 22.58
C LYS A 173 -11.64 9.64 22.05
N TYR A 174 -11.52 10.27 20.88
CA TYR A 174 -12.52 11.20 20.35
C TYR A 174 -13.54 10.48 19.45
N GLN A 175 -14.04 9.33 19.89
CA GLN A 175 -14.94 8.47 19.13
C GLN A 175 -16.40 8.94 19.18
N LEU A 176 -17.23 8.34 18.32
CA LEU A 176 -18.68 8.50 18.34
C LEU A 176 -19.29 8.00 19.65
N ASP A 177 -18.82 6.86 20.15
CA ASP A 177 -19.08 6.45 21.53
C ASP A 177 -18.09 7.16 22.44
N PRO A 178 -18.54 8.05 23.34
CA PRO A 178 -17.64 8.81 24.22
C PRO A 178 -16.86 7.94 25.22
N ASN A 179 -17.22 6.65 25.36
CA ASN A 179 -16.48 5.70 26.19
C ASN A 179 -15.49 4.84 25.39
N ALA A 180 -15.50 4.93 24.06
CA ALA A 180 -14.59 4.19 23.21
C ALA A 180 -13.26 4.94 23.03
N ASP A 181 -12.17 4.18 22.94
CA ASP A 181 -10.84 4.67 22.63
C ASP A 181 -10.17 3.70 21.66
N GLU A 182 -9.90 4.18 20.45
CA GLU A 182 -9.22 3.42 19.39
C GLU A 182 -7.69 3.61 19.43
N GLY A 183 -7.16 4.12 20.54
CA GLY A 183 -5.72 4.30 20.76
C GLY A 183 -5.13 5.35 19.82
N ASP A 184 -4.23 4.90 18.94
CA ASP A 184 -3.61 5.74 17.92
C ASP A 184 -4.29 5.61 16.55
N GLU A 185 -5.43 4.94 16.45
CA GLU A 185 -6.19 4.78 15.21
C GLU A 185 -7.42 5.70 15.17
N GLY A 186 -7.95 5.93 13.97
CA GLY A 186 -9.19 6.65 13.78
C GLY A 186 -10.05 6.10 12.64
N TRP A 187 -11.23 6.68 12.48
CA TRP A 187 -12.15 6.35 11.38
C TRP A 187 -12.08 7.34 10.22
N THR A 188 -11.55 8.54 10.44
CA THR A 188 -11.38 9.57 9.41
C THR A 188 -9.90 9.89 9.21
N THR A 189 -9.28 10.62 10.13
CA THR A 189 -7.82 10.76 10.19
C THR A 189 -7.20 9.52 10.84
N LEU A 190 -6.01 9.13 10.39
CA LEU A 190 -5.27 7.96 10.85
C LEU A 190 -5.99 6.63 10.61
N ARG A 191 -7.01 6.62 9.73
CA ARG A 191 -7.72 5.40 9.35
C ARG A 191 -6.79 4.46 8.57
N TYR A 192 -5.81 5.01 7.87
CA TYR A 192 -4.79 4.19 7.20
C TYR A 192 -4.11 3.21 8.16
N ARG A 193 -4.00 3.49 9.47
CA ARG A 193 -3.41 2.52 10.42
C ARG A 193 -4.23 1.24 10.49
N LYS A 194 -5.55 1.33 10.46
CA LYS A 194 -6.46 0.16 10.36
C LYS A 194 -6.21 -0.60 9.06
N VAL A 195 -6.15 0.11 7.94
CA VAL A 195 -5.85 -0.49 6.63
C VAL A 195 -4.51 -1.24 6.66
N TYR A 196 -3.46 -0.59 7.14
CA TYR A 196 -2.13 -1.17 7.17
C TYR A 196 -2.03 -2.34 8.13
N ARG A 197 -2.45 -2.17 9.39
CA ARG A 197 -2.27 -3.18 10.44
C ARG A 197 -3.20 -4.38 10.27
N GLN A 198 -4.43 -4.17 9.78
CA GLN A 198 -5.42 -5.24 9.65
C GLN A 198 -5.33 -5.96 8.30
N HIS A 199 -4.90 -5.26 7.23
CA HIS A 199 -4.91 -5.83 5.88
C HIS A 199 -3.52 -5.88 5.23
N LEU A 200 -2.80 -4.76 5.10
CA LEU A 200 -1.59 -4.75 4.27
C LEU A 200 -0.41 -5.47 4.94
N ILE A 201 -0.07 -5.12 6.18
CA ILE A 201 1.06 -5.69 6.93
C ILE A 201 0.94 -7.23 7.04
N PRO A 202 -0.19 -7.82 7.48
CA PRO A 202 -0.34 -9.27 7.55
C PRO A 202 -0.23 -10.00 6.20
N ASN A 203 -0.37 -9.27 5.09
CA ASN A 203 -0.34 -9.82 3.73
C ASN A 203 0.94 -9.42 2.95
N GLY A 204 1.99 -8.98 3.63
CA GLY A 204 3.28 -8.63 2.99
C GLY A 204 3.25 -7.35 2.15
N LEU A 205 2.26 -6.48 2.39
CA LEU A 205 2.07 -5.21 1.68
C LEU A 205 2.35 -3.98 2.57
N GLY A 206 2.88 -4.19 3.78
CA GLY A 206 3.14 -3.12 4.75
C GLY A 206 4.19 -2.08 4.30
N ASN A 207 5.01 -2.42 3.31
CA ASN A 207 6.02 -1.53 2.73
C ASN A 207 5.55 -0.76 1.49
N VAL A 208 4.27 -0.88 1.09
CA VAL A 208 3.71 0.00 0.06
C VAL A 208 3.67 1.42 0.60
N PRO A 209 4.34 2.40 -0.04
CA PRO A 209 4.34 3.76 0.48
C PRO A 209 2.97 4.43 0.36
N LEU A 210 2.60 5.21 1.38
CA LEU A 210 1.36 5.95 1.47
C LEU A 210 1.61 7.45 1.32
N VAL A 211 0.76 8.12 0.54
CA VAL A 211 0.61 9.57 0.57
C VAL A 211 -0.85 9.92 0.86
N ILE A 212 -1.07 10.84 1.79
CA ILE A 212 -2.38 11.43 2.01
C ILE A 212 -2.53 12.59 1.02
N THR A 213 -3.15 12.32 -0.12
CA THR A 213 -3.18 13.25 -1.25
C THR A 213 -4.16 14.39 -1.06
N GLU A 214 -4.97 14.36 -0.01
CA GLU A 214 -5.78 15.47 0.48
C GLU A 214 -6.02 15.33 1.99
N CYS A 215 -5.78 16.39 2.76
CA CYS A 215 -6.14 16.41 4.17
C CYS A 215 -6.65 17.78 4.63
N GLY A 216 -7.43 17.79 5.70
CA GLY A 216 -7.87 19.02 6.36
C GLY A 216 -9.21 18.87 7.05
N ILE A 217 -9.96 19.98 7.11
CA ILE A 217 -11.31 19.99 7.66
C ILE A 217 -12.33 20.13 6.54
N ASP A 218 -13.25 19.18 6.45
CA ASP A 218 -14.31 19.18 5.45
C ASP A 218 -15.71 19.09 6.10
N PRO A 219 -16.60 20.07 5.85
CA PRO A 219 -17.96 20.06 6.38
C PRO A 219 -18.80 18.84 5.94
N LEU A 220 -18.40 18.10 4.91
CA LEU A 220 -19.09 16.91 4.42
C LEU A 220 -18.79 15.64 5.24
N VAL A 221 -17.74 15.63 6.06
CA VAL A 221 -17.36 14.45 6.86
C VAL A 221 -18.37 14.21 7.98
N ASN A 222 -19.05 13.07 7.96
CA ASN A 222 -20.07 12.71 8.95
C ASN A 222 -19.74 11.37 9.65
N PRO A 223 -20.23 11.15 10.88
CA PRO A 223 -21.09 12.04 11.67
C PRO A 223 -20.32 13.20 12.32
N LYS A 224 -21.01 14.31 12.59
CA LYS A 224 -20.52 15.38 13.47
C LYS A 224 -20.77 15.03 14.94
N PRO A 225 -20.07 15.66 15.90
CA PRO A 225 -20.48 15.65 17.29
C PRO A 225 -21.95 16.12 17.44
N PRO A 226 -22.72 15.60 18.41
CA PRO A 226 -24.10 16.00 18.60
C PRO A 226 -24.27 17.52 18.74
N GLY A 227 -25.16 18.11 17.95
CA GLY A 227 -25.47 19.55 18.00
C GLY A 227 -24.43 20.46 17.34
N VAL A 228 -23.40 19.93 16.69
CA VAL A 228 -22.37 20.72 16.01
C VAL A 228 -22.63 20.75 14.50
N GLU A 229 -22.73 21.95 13.92
CA GLU A 229 -22.76 22.15 12.48
C GLU A 229 -21.35 22.05 11.86
N GLY A 230 -21.26 21.55 10.62
CA GLY A 230 -20.00 21.47 9.89
C GLY A 230 -19.59 22.79 9.25
N GLY A 231 -18.28 23.01 9.11
CA GLY A 231 -17.73 24.14 8.36
C GLY A 231 -16.30 23.85 7.92
N ALA A 232 -15.83 24.56 6.90
CA ALA A 232 -14.39 24.62 6.63
C ALA A 232 -13.67 25.37 7.77
N TRP A 233 -12.35 25.23 7.89
CA TRP A 233 -11.59 25.82 9.01
C TRP A 233 -11.83 27.34 9.20
N LYS A 234 -12.00 28.10 8.10
CA LYS A 234 -12.29 29.55 8.20
C LYS A 234 -13.64 29.86 8.85
N GLN A 235 -14.59 28.94 8.74
CA GLN A 235 -15.96 29.07 9.22
C GLN A 235 -16.12 28.57 10.66
N LEU A 236 -15.23 27.70 11.13
CA LEU A 236 -15.28 27.13 12.49
C LEU A 236 -14.72 28.05 13.59
N GLY A 237 -14.17 29.21 13.24
CA GLY A 237 -13.55 30.08 14.23
C GLY A 237 -14.45 30.53 15.39
N ARG A 238 -15.74 30.79 15.13
CA ARG A 238 -16.69 31.09 16.21
C ARG A 238 -16.94 29.87 17.09
N PHE A 239 -17.15 28.71 16.47
CA PHE A 239 -17.38 27.46 17.17
C PHE A 239 -16.21 27.13 18.10
N TRP A 240 -14.97 27.21 17.62
CA TRP A 240 -13.78 26.97 18.44
C TRP A 240 -13.60 28.00 19.56
N ALA A 241 -13.90 29.28 19.30
CA ALA A 241 -13.84 30.30 20.34
C ALA A 241 -14.86 30.06 21.48
N GLU A 242 -16.07 29.60 21.14
CA GLU A 242 -17.14 29.36 22.11
C GLU A 242 -17.01 28.00 22.82
N HIS A 243 -16.60 26.96 22.10
CA HIS A 243 -16.56 25.58 22.59
C HIS A 243 -15.23 25.23 23.25
N ASP A 244 -14.11 25.69 22.67
CA ASP A 244 -12.75 25.28 23.07
C ASP A 244 -11.97 26.39 23.80
N ASP A 245 -12.55 27.59 23.93
CA ASP A 245 -11.87 28.81 24.41
C ASP A 245 -10.67 29.19 23.50
N GLU A 246 -10.83 29.00 22.18
CA GLU A 246 -9.79 29.19 21.18
C GLU A 246 -10.09 30.40 20.26
N PRO A 247 -9.66 31.62 20.61
CA PRO A 247 -10.05 32.84 19.91
C PRO A 247 -9.35 33.05 18.55
N ASP A 248 -8.18 32.44 18.35
CA ASP A 248 -7.42 32.53 17.09
C ASP A 248 -7.62 31.27 16.25
N LYS A 249 -8.57 31.33 15.32
CA LYS A 249 -8.88 30.23 14.42
C LYS A 249 -7.70 29.80 13.53
N ALA A 250 -6.79 30.72 13.17
CA ALA A 250 -5.67 30.40 12.30
C ALA A 250 -4.60 29.65 13.09
N ASP A 251 -4.29 30.11 14.30
CA ASP A 251 -3.42 29.38 15.22
C ASP A 251 -3.98 28.00 15.58
N TYR A 252 -5.28 27.92 15.88
CA TYR A 252 -5.90 26.66 16.27
C TYR A 252 -5.91 25.65 15.14
N TYR A 253 -6.26 26.06 13.92
CA TYR A 253 -6.18 25.17 12.76
C TYR A 253 -4.74 24.75 12.46
N PHE A 254 -3.76 25.65 12.58
CA PHE A 254 -2.34 25.30 12.48
C PHE A 254 -1.94 24.23 13.51
N ARG A 255 -2.35 24.36 14.78
CA ARG A 255 -2.07 23.35 15.81
C ARG A 255 -2.73 22.00 15.53
N GLN A 256 -3.90 21.99 14.90
CA GLN A 256 -4.54 20.76 14.43
C GLN A 256 -3.73 20.08 13.32
N LEU A 257 -3.22 20.85 12.35
CA LEU A 257 -2.33 20.34 11.30
C LEU A 257 -1.00 19.82 11.89
N VAL A 258 -0.43 20.50 12.88
CA VAL A 258 0.78 20.03 13.60
C VAL A 258 0.52 18.75 14.40
N TRP A 259 -0.66 18.61 15.02
CA TRP A 259 -1.05 17.35 15.65
C TRP A 259 -1.05 16.22 14.62
N TYR A 260 -1.70 16.44 13.48
CA TYR A 260 -1.79 15.44 12.42
C TYR A 260 -0.40 15.08 11.87
N ASP A 261 0.43 16.08 11.57
CA ASP A 261 1.82 15.87 11.13
C ASP A 261 2.63 15.01 12.10
N LYS A 262 2.52 15.29 13.41
CA LYS A 262 3.19 14.50 14.45
C LYS A 262 2.70 13.07 14.53
N GLU A 263 1.44 12.80 14.19
CA GLU A 263 0.94 11.43 14.09
C GLU A 263 1.50 10.74 12.85
N LEU A 264 1.47 11.39 11.68
CA LEU A 264 2.05 10.83 10.45
C LEU A 264 3.55 10.53 10.60
N GLN A 265 4.29 11.36 11.32
CA GLN A 265 5.72 11.19 11.58
C GLN A 265 6.06 9.87 12.29
N LYS A 266 5.11 9.22 12.96
CA LYS A 266 5.30 7.94 13.65
C LYS A 266 5.25 6.72 12.72
N ASP A 267 4.78 6.90 11.49
CA ASP A 267 4.57 5.80 10.53
C ASP A 267 5.51 5.96 9.32
N ASP A 268 6.60 5.19 9.27
CA ASP A 268 7.65 5.34 8.25
C ASP A 268 7.16 5.13 6.80
N TYR A 269 6.12 4.32 6.61
CA TYR A 269 5.51 4.09 5.30
C TYR A 269 4.68 5.28 4.80
N VAL A 270 4.41 6.29 5.63
CA VAL A 270 3.74 7.54 5.23
C VAL A 270 4.78 8.52 4.70
N ILE A 271 4.70 8.82 3.40
CA ILE A 271 5.55 9.80 2.73
C ILE A 271 5.21 11.22 3.18
N GLY A 272 3.92 11.54 3.16
CA GLY A 272 3.45 12.90 3.39
C GLY A 272 1.95 13.08 3.27
N ALA A 273 1.49 14.28 3.57
CA ALA A 273 0.10 14.71 3.43
C ALA A 273 0.01 16.10 2.79
N THR A 274 -0.93 16.31 1.88
CA THR A 274 -1.14 17.62 1.24
C THR A 274 -2.37 18.33 1.78
N ILE A 275 -2.16 19.52 2.33
CA ILE A 275 -3.19 20.35 2.97
C ILE A 275 -4.09 20.93 1.90
N PHE A 276 -5.38 20.58 1.94
CA PHE A 276 -6.41 21.15 1.08
C PHE A 276 -6.89 22.48 1.69
N THR A 277 -6.54 23.64 1.12
CA THR A 277 -5.80 23.82 -0.15
C THR A 277 -4.92 25.05 -0.14
N TRP A 278 -3.94 25.08 -1.06
CA TRP A 278 -3.13 26.23 -1.39
C TRP A 278 -3.62 26.87 -2.69
N GLY A 279 -4.16 28.08 -2.58
CA GLY A 279 -4.83 28.77 -3.69
C GLY A 279 -6.20 28.19 -3.99
N SER A 280 -7.06 28.97 -4.63
CA SER A 280 -8.44 28.56 -4.94
C SER A 280 -9.02 29.26 -6.17
N PHE A 281 -10.10 28.72 -6.71
CA PHE A 281 -10.89 29.31 -7.80
C PHE A 281 -12.09 30.14 -7.30
N GLY A 282 -12.04 30.59 -6.04
CA GLY A 282 -13.17 31.23 -5.36
C GLY A 282 -14.05 30.24 -4.58
N PRO A 283 -15.24 30.66 -4.11
CA PRO A 283 -16.13 29.80 -3.35
C PRO A 283 -16.57 28.54 -4.14
N PRO A 284 -16.72 27.38 -3.49
CA PRO A 284 -16.56 27.17 -2.04
C PRO A 284 -15.10 27.01 -1.58
N TRP A 285 -14.16 26.77 -2.51
CA TRP A 285 -12.76 26.42 -2.22
C TRP A 285 -12.00 27.49 -1.44
N SER A 286 -12.35 28.76 -1.59
CA SER A 286 -11.76 29.87 -0.83
C SER A 286 -11.98 29.76 0.69
N HIS A 287 -12.95 28.96 1.16
CA HIS A 287 -13.17 28.70 2.58
C HIS A 287 -12.13 27.73 3.18
N PHE A 288 -11.46 26.94 2.34
CA PHE A 288 -10.40 25.99 2.72
C PHE A 288 -9.00 26.57 2.53
N ASP A 289 -8.86 27.54 1.63
CA ASP A 289 -7.56 28.08 1.19
C ASP A 289 -6.70 28.66 2.33
N VAL A 290 -5.50 28.12 2.53
CA VAL A 290 -4.55 28.61 3.54
C VAL A 290 -3.62 29.72 3.02
N ALA A 291 -3.53 29.90 1.70
CA ALA A 291 -2.59 30.85 1.09
C ALA A 291 -2.84 32.29 1.56
N GLY A 292 -1.76 33.04 1.84
CA GLY A 292 -1.85 34.43 2.31
C GLY A 292 -2.42 34.61 3.72
N THR A 293 -2.65 33.53 4.47
CA THR A 293 -3.15 33.58 5.85
C THR A 293 -2.04 33.34 6.87
N ASP A 294 -2.32 33.59 8.15
CA ASP A 294 -1.36 33.27 9.22
C ASP A 294 -1.13 31.76 9.39
N VAL A 295 -2.03 30.90 8.89
CA VAL A 295 -1.81 29.45 8.80
C VAL A 295 -0.60 29.16 7.89
N ALA A 296 -0.56 29.76 6.69
CA ALA A 296 0.54 29.56 5.75
C ALA A 296 1.88 30.03 6.33
N LYS A 297 1.92 31.21 6.96
CA LYS A 297 3.15 31.73 7.62
C LYS A 297 3.67 30.78 8.70
N LYS A 298 2.76 30.24 9.53
CA LYS A 298 3.11 29.30 10.60
C LYS A 298 3.60 27.97 10.03
N LEU A 299 2.96 27.46 8.98
CA LEU A 299 3.40 26.24 8.27
C LEU A 299 4.80 26.41 7.68
N ILE A 300 5.07 27.54 7.01
CA ILE A 300 6.41 27.84 6.47
C ILE A 300 7.46 27.83 7.58
N ALA A 301 7.22 28.56 8.67
CA ALA A 301 8.17 28.59 9.79
C ALA A 301 8.36 27.21 10.45
N TYR A 302 7.29 26.44 10.59
CA TYR A 302 7.33 25.08 11.12
C TYR A 302 8.14 24.14 10.23
N THR A 303 7.94 24.17 8.91
CA THR A 303 8.69 23.37 7.94
C THR A 303 10.16 23.79 7.87
N GLN A 304 10.47 25.09 7.95
CA GLN A 304 11.86 25.56 7.99
C GLN A 304 12.62 25.05 9.23
N ALA A 305 11.93 24.84 10.35
CA ALA A 305 12.54 24.37 11.58
C ALA A 305 12.92 22.88 11.53
N ASP A 306 12.13 22.05 10.83
CA ASP A 306 12.39 20.60 10.66
C ASP A 306 11.91 20.13 9.27
N PRO A 307 12.67 20.43 8.20
CA PRO A 307 12.26 20.15 6.83
C PRO A 307 12.15 18.66 6.56
N ALA A 308 11.27 18.29 5.62
CA ALA A 308 11.03 16.91 5.25
C ALA A 308 12.29 16.23 4.71
N ARG A 309 12.35 14.91 4.91
CA ARG A 309 13.34 14.06 4.23
C ARG A 309 12.87 13.78 2.81
N PRO A 310 13.79 13.74 1.82
CA PRO A 310 13.46 13.27 0.49
C PRO A 310 12.84 11.88 0.52
N PHE A 311 11.77 11.70 -0.25
CA PHE A 311 11.17 10.39 -0.43
C PHE A 311 12.05 9.53 -1.32
N GLU A 312 12.45 8.38 -0.78
CA GLU A 312 13.05 7.30 -1.54
C GLU A 312 12.05 6.13 -1.54
N TYR A 313 11.73 5.63 -2.72
CA TYR A 313 10.87 4.46 -2.80
C TYR A 313 11.59 3.29 -2.13
N PRO A 314 10.99 2.60 -1.15
CA PRO A 314 11.63 1.49 -0.45
C PRO A 314 12.19 0.52 -1.48
N ALA A 315 13.46 0.17 -1.32
CA ALA A 315 14.03 -0.88 -2.14
C ALA A 315 13.07 -2.08 -2.06
N VAL A 316 12.81 -2.71 -3.20
CA VAL A 316 12.19 -4.02 -3.16
C VAL A 316 13.21 -4.90 -2.48
N GLU A 317 13.10 -5.05 -1.16
CA GLU A 317 13.77 -6.12 -0.45
C GLU A 317 13.34 -7.38 -1.20
N SER A 318 14.25 -7.95 -1.98
CA SER A 318 14.21 -9.37 -2.28
C SER A 318 14.09 -10.01 -0.91
N GLU A 319 13.03 -10.77 -0.66
CA GLU A 319 12.80 -11.40 0.63
C GLU A 319 14.08 -12.16 1.05
N GLY A 320 14.85 -11.56 1.97
CA GLY A 320 15.93 -12.19 2.74
C GLY A 320 17.36 -12.19 2.18
N GLU A 321 17.98 -11.02 2.00
CA GLU A 321 19.40 -10.82 2.36
C GLU A 321 19.47 -9.63 3.33
N GLY A 322 19.39 -9.93 4.63
CA GLY A 322 19.65 -8.96 5.69
C GLY A 322 21.05 -9.18 6.23
N GLU A 323 21.97 -8.28 5.89
CA GLU A 323 23.31 -8.18 6.48
C GLU A 323 23.22 -7.78 7.96
N PRO A 324 23.96 -8.43 8.88
CA PRO A 324 24.70 -7.72 9.92
C PRO A 324 26.12 -7.37 9.40
N GLU A 325 26.72 -6.35 10.00
CA GLU A 325 28.05 -5.75 9.75
C GLU A 325 29.19 -6.65 9.18
N PRO A 326 30.21 -6.05 8.50
CA PRO A 326 30.99 -6.70 7.45
C PRO A 326 31.97 -7.73 8.01
N GLU A 327 31.49 -8.96 8.20
CA GLU A 327 32.35 -10.14 8.29
C GLU A 327 32.30 -10.87 6.95
N THR A 328 33.20 -10.46 6.04
CA THR A 328 33.66 -11.22 4.85
C THR A 328 32.73 -12.37 4.41
N GLU A 329 31.64 -12.07 3.70
CA GLU A 329 30.80 -13.11 3.12
C GLU A 329 31.56 -13.82 2.00
N ILE A 330 31.90 -15.08 2.28
CA ILE A 330 32.34 -16.05 1.28
C ILE A 330 31.10 -16.37 0.43
N GLU A 331 31.08 -15.98 -0.84
CA GLU A 331 30.05 -16.38 -1.81
C GLU A 331 29.78 -17.90 -1.67
N LYS A 332 28.61 -18.26 -1.14
CA LYS A 332 28.24 -19.67 -1.02
C LYS A 332 27.93 -20.21 -2.42
N PRO A 333 28.48 -21.38 -2.82
CA PRO A 333 28.18 -21.99 -4.10
C PRO A 333 26.67 -22.20 -4.31
N ARG A 334 26.23 -22.08 -5.57
CA ARG A 334 24.84 -22.30 -5.98
C ARG A 334 24.36 -23.68 -5.52
N GLY A 335 23.28 -23.71 -4.75
CA GLY A 335 22.68 -24.94 -4.22
C GLY A 335 22.78 -25.06 -2.70
N HIS A 336 23.69 -24.34 -2.04
CA HIS A 336 23.79 -24.37 -0.57
C HIS A 336 22.60 -23.66 0.10
N PRO A 337 21.97 -24.29 1.11
CA PRO A 337 20.93 -23.65 1.90
C PRO A 337 21.53 -22.62 2.86
N ARG A 338 20.70 -21.66 3.30
CA ARG A 338 21.07 -20.72 4.37
C ARG A 338 21.51 -21.45 5.65
N VAL A 339 20.81 -22.54 6.00
CA VAL A 339 21.11 -23.43 7.14
C VAL A 339 21.05 -24.88 6.65
N GLN A 340 22.12 -25.64 6.93
CA GLN A 340 22.15 -27.08 6.71
C GLN A 340 21.32 -27.79 7.77
N TYR A 341 20.43 -28.67 7.31
CA TYR A 341 19.68 -29.63 8.11
C TYR A 341 19.03 -30.64 7.16
N GLU A 342 18.71 -31.83 7.68
CA GLU A 342 18.03 -32.88 6.92
C GLU A 342 16.65 -32.39 6.44
N ARG A 343 16.40 -32.52 5.14
CA ARG A 343 15.10 -32.17 4.54
C ARG A 343 14.47 -33.42 3.96
N THR A 344 13.25 -33.68 4.39
CA THR A 344 12.43 -34.78 3.89
C THR A 344 11.41 -34.25 2.89
N TYR A 345 11.42 -34.79 1.68
CA TYR A 345 10.43 -34.51 0.65
C TYR A 345 9.52 -35.73 0.48
N VAL A 346 8.22 -35.55 0.69
CA VAL A 346 7.21 -36.57 0.42
C VAL A 346 6.69 -36.36 -1.00
N LEU A 347 7.13 -37.25 -1.89
CA LEU A 347 6.81 -37.21 -3.31
C LEU A 347 5.51 -37.98 -3.58
N LEU A 348 4.46 -37.26 -3.95
CA LEU A 348 3.16 -37.83 -4.32
C LEU A 348 3.14 -38.26 -5.80
N PRO A 349 2.45 -39.36 -6.15
CA PRO A 349 2.35 -39.81 -7.52
C PRO A 349 1.51 -38.85 -8.39
N PRO A 350 1.68 -38.84 -9.73
CA PRO A 350 1.04 -37.85 -10.61
C PRO A 350 -0.49 -37.83 -10.58
N ASN A 351 -1.11 -38.93 -10.18
CA ASN A 351 -2.56 -39.13 -10.04
C ASN A 351 -3.08 -38.85 -8.62
N ALA A 352 -2.22 -38.44 -7.67
CA ALA A 352 -2.64 -38.10 -6.32
C ALA A 352 -3.52 -36.85 -6.31
N ASP A 353 -4.61 -36.91 -5.53
CA ASP A 353 -5.52 -35.79 -5.31
C ASP A 353 -5.28 -35.12 -3.94
N ALA A 354 -6.11 -34.14 -3.60
CA ALA A 354 -6.01 -33.41 -2.35
C ALA A 354 -6.16 -34.29 -1.09
N ALA A 355 -6.80 -35.46 -1.18
CA ALA A 355 -6.92 -36.37 -0.03
C ALA A 355 -5.57 -37.00 0.31
N TRP A 356 -4.75 -37.33 -0.69
CA TRP A 356 -3.39 -37.83 -0.50
C TRP A 356 -2.46 -36.78 0.12
N ALA A 357 -2.54 -35.52 -0.34
CA ALA A 357 -1.79 -34.42 0.26
C ALA A 357 -2.17 -34.20 1.74
N ARG A 358 -3.47 -34.23 2.07
CA ARG A 358 -3.92 -34.13 3.46
C ARG A 358 -3.42 -35.27 4.35
N ALA A 359 -3.40 -36.51 3.84
CA ALA A 359 -2.87 -37.64 4.59
C ALA A 359 -1.39 -37.49 4.97
N VAL A 360 -0.59 -36.88 4.09
CA VAL A 360 0.81 -36.56 4.41
C VAL A 360 0.89 -35.50 5.50
N VAL A 361 0.02 -34.49 5.45
CA VAL A 361 -0.04 -33.46 6.49
C VAL A 361 -0.38 -34.08 7.84
N GLU A 362 -1.41 -34.93 7.88
CA GLU A 362 -1.86 -35.62 9.10
C GLU A 362 -0.83 -36.60 9.66
N GLY A 363 -0.08 -37.29 8.81
CA GLY A 363 0.85 -38.34 9.22
C GLY A 363 2.28 -37.89 9.53
N ALA A 364 2.72 -36.73 9.01
CA ALA A 364 4.13 -36.35 9.09
C ALA A 364 4.43 -34.88 9.39
N TRP A 365 3.49 -33.94 9.20
CA TRP A 365 3.81 -32.50 9.15
C TRP A 365 4.31 -31.90 10.48
N ASP A 366 3.68 -32.29 11.59
CA ASP A 366 4.00 -31.71 12.89
C ASP A 366 5.27 -32.32 13.51
N GLU A 367 5.58 -33.57 13.17
CA GLU A 367 6.74 -34.31 13.71
C GLU A 367 7.99 -34.17 12.84
N LYS A 368 7.81 -34.08 11.52
CA LYS A 368 8.88 -33.99 10.52
C LYS A 368 8.60 -32.79 9.64
N ARG A 369 9.57 -31.89 9.48
CA ARG A 369 9.46 -30.69 8.61
C ARG A 369 9.48 -31.08 7.13
N CYS A 370 8.47 -31.82 6.70
CA CYS A 370 8.36 -32.40 5.38
C CYS A 370 7.89 -31.37 4.36
N THR A 371 8.43 -31.47 3.14
CA THR A 371 7.88 -30.78 1.97
C THR A 371 7.03 -31.77 1.18
N ILE A 372 5.86 -31.33 0.70
CA ILE A 372 4.95 -32.18 -0.08
C ILE A 372 4.91 -31.66 -1.51
N GLY A 373 5.07 -32.53 -2.49
CA GLY A 373 4.86 -32.16 -3.89
C GLY A 373 4.91 -33.34 -4.84
N SER A 374 4.82 -33.04 -6.14
CA SER A 374 4.61 -34.03 -7.22
C SER A 374 5.68 -33.95 -8.33
N SER A 375 6.83 -33.36 -8.03
CA SER A 375 7.97 -33.21 -8.94
C SER A 375 9.15 -33.99 -8.42
N ALA A 376 9.62 -34.97 -9.20
CA ALA A 376 10.77 -35.80 -8.83
C ALA A 376 12.08 -35.01 -8.87
N ASP A 377 12.20 -34.04 -9.77
CA ASP A 377 13.35 -33.14 -9.81
C ASP A 377 13.41 -32.28 -8.53
N ASP A 378 12.30 -31.62 -8.16
CA ASP A 378 12.26 -30.74 -6.97
C ASP A 378 12.57 -31.49 -5.67
N ALA A 379 12.20 -32.77 -5.59
CA ALA A 379 12.50 -33.62 -4.45
C ALA A 379 14.00 -33.94 -4.31
N GLY A 380 14.77 -33.88 -5.40
CA GLY A 380 16.19 -34.24 -5.42
C GLY A 380 17.17 -33.06 -5.37
N ILE A 381 16.73 -31.82 -5.60
CA ILE A 381 17.64 -30.67 -5.76
C ILE A 381 18.22 -30.14 -4.44
N GLY A 382 19.31 -29.38 -4.56
CA GLY A 382 19.94 -28.65 -3.46
C GLY A 382 21.23 -29.31 -2.97
N ASP A 383 22.16 -28.53 -2.44
CA ASP A 383 23.40 -29.02 -1.82
C ASP A 383 23.19 -29.13 -0.30
N LEU A 384 22.53 -30.20 0.11
CA LEU A 384 22.10 -30.45 1.49
C LEU A 384 22.92 -31.59 2.06
N ASP A 385 23.28 -31.50 3.35
CA ASP A 385 24.04 -32.54 4.05
C ASP A 385 23.30 -33.89 4.06
N ALA A 386 21.96 -33.84 4.10
CA ALA A 386 21.07 -34.99 3.96
C ALA A 386 19.80 -34.61 3.18
N ARG A 387 19.56 -35.32 2.07
CA ARG A 387 18.38 -35.18 1.21
C ARG A 387 17.57 -36.46 1.28
N ARG A 388 16.43 -36.46 1.98
CA ARG A 388 15.58 -37.65 2.09
C ARG A 388 14.33 -37.50 1.23
N VAL A 389 14.03 -38.50 0.41
CA VAL A 389 12.82 -38.55 -0.41
C VAL A 389 12.02 -39.78 -0.04
N ILE A 390 10.77 -39.56 0.39
CA ILE A 390 9.78 -40.61 0.61
C ILE A 390 8.83 -40.60 -0.58
N ALA A 391 9.01 -41.53 -1.50
CA ALA A 391 8.15 -41.68 -2.67
C ALA A 391 6.91 -42.51 -2.33
N VAL A 392 5.74 -41.88 -2.42
CA VAL A 392 4.45 -42.54 -2.23
C VAL A 392 4.05 -43.21 -3.54
N ASN A 393 3.71 -44.50 -3.47
CA ASN A 393 3.26 -45.31 -4.60
C ASN A 393 4.16 -45.15 -5.85
N PRO A 394 5.48 -45.41 -5.75
CA PRO A 394 6.43 -45.17 -6.84
C PRO A 394 6.11 -45.96 -8.12
N GLN A 395 5.34 -47.05 -8.02
CA GLN A 395 4.85 -47.82 -9.16
C GLN A 395 3.88 -47.04 -10.08
N GLU A 396 3.31 -45.93 -9.60
CA GLU A 396 2.37 -45.09 -10.36
C GLU A 396 3.09 -44.00 -11.18
N TRP A 397 4.41 -43.88 -11.02
CA TRP A 397 5.22 -42.95 -11.80
C TRP A 397 5.50 -43.50 -13.21
N PRO A 398 5.19 -42.74 -14.27
CA PRO A 398 5.40 -43.18 -15.64
C PRO A 398 6.88 -43.09 -16.02
N GLY A 399 7.39 -44.09 -16.74
CA GLY A 399 8.72 -44.04 -17.33
C GLY A 399 9.37 -45.40 -17.48
N PRO A 400 10.47 -45.48 -18.26
CA PRO A 400 11.23 -46.71 -18.43
C PRO A 400 12.16 -47.03 -17.25
N GLN A 401 12.39 -46.07 -16.34
CA GLN A 401 13.25 -46.19 -15.16
C GLN A 401 12.41 -46.04 -13.89
N THR A 402 12.77 -46.76 -12.84
CA THR A 402 12.17 -46.60 -11.50
C THR A 402 12.64 -45.29 -10.85
N LEU A 403 11.89 -44.76 -9.88
CA LEU A 403 12.31 -43.57 -9.15
C LEU A 403 13.63 -43.78 -8.39
N ALA A 404 13.89 -44.99 -7.88
CA ALA A 404 15.16 -45.33 -7.25
C ALA A 404 16.34 -45.18 -8.24
N GLU A 405 16.19 -45.70 -9.46
CA GLU A 405 17.20 -45.54 -10.53
C GLU A 405 17.35 -44.07 -10.95
N PHE A 406 16.24 -43.31 -11.02
CA PHE A 406 16.26 -41.88 -11.31
C PHE A 406 17.11 -41.10 -10.29
N TYR A 407 16.85 -41.25 -8.98
CA TYR A 407 17.63 -40.54 -7.97
C TYR A 407 19.09 -41.00 -7.93
N ALA A 408 19.35 -42.30 -8.10
CA ALA A 408 20.72 -42.81 -8.19
C ALA A 408 21.50 -42.20 -9.37
N GLN A 409 20.83 -41.95 -10.50
CA GLN A 409 21.45 -41.41 -11.71
C GLN A 409 21.61 -39.89 -11.68
N TYR A 410 20.54 -39.16 -11.34
CA TYR A 410 20.48 -37.70 -11.53
C TYR A 410 20.71 -36.90 -10.24
N TYR A 411 20.50 -37.51 -9.07
CA TYR A 411 20.60 -36.86 -7.76
C TYR A 411 21.35 -37.73 -6.75
N PRO A 412 22.63 -38.05 -7.02
CA PRO A 412 23.41 -38.91 -6.14
C PRO A 412 23.46 -38.34 -4.71
N GLY A 413 23.35 -39.23 -3.72
CA GLY A 413 23.31 -38.86 -2.30
C GLY A 413 21.91 -38.54 -1.75
N VAL A 414 20.85 -38.66 -2.56
CA VAL A 414 19.48 -38.71 -2.04
C VAL A 414 19.25 -40.05 -1.32
N GLU A 415 18.81 -39.97 -0.06
CA GLU A 415 18.25 -41.09 0.70
C GLU A 415 16.84 -41.35 0.21
N TYR A 416 16.70 -42.36 -0.65
CA TYR A 416 15.43 -42.72 -1.24
C TYR A 416 14.71 -43.82 -0.44
N GLU A 417 13.44 -43.58 -0.15
CA GLU A 417 12.54 -44.53 0.50
C GLU A 417 11.21 -44.60 -0.24
N ALA A 418 10.63 -45.79 -0.29
CA ALA A 418 9.38 -46.06 -0.98
C ALA A 418 8.30 -46.50 0.01
N ILE A 419 7.15 -45.83 -0.04
CA ILE A 419 5.96 -46.21 0.71
C ILE A 419 4.85 -46.56 -0.26
N THR A 420 4.34 -47.79 -0.18
CA THR A 420 3.12 -48.20 -0.88
C THR A 420 1.93 -48.10 0.08
N ALA A 421 0.86 -47.42 -0.32
CA ALA A 421 -0.39 -47.34 0.42
C ALA A 421 -1.58 -47.44 -0.53
N ALA A 422 -2.63 -48.18 -0.17
CA ALA A 422 -3.82 -48.33 -0.99
C ALA A 422 -4.84 -47.20 -0.77
N THR A 423 -4.76 -46.49 0.36
CA THR A 423 -5.66 -45.39 0.70
C THR A 423 -4.91 -44.24 1.39
N PRO A 424 -5.43 -42.99 1.35
CA PRO A 424 -4.86 -41.89 2.11
C PRO A 424 -4.77 -42.17 3.62
N ALA A 425 -5.77 -42.82 4.21
CA ALA A 425 -5.75 -43.17 5.63
C ALA A 425 -4.62 -44.16 5.98
N GLU A 426 -4.33 -45.12 5.10
CA GLU A 426 -3.20 -46.04 5.26
C GLU A 426 -1.85 -45.31 5.13
N LEU A 427 -1.76 -44.34 4.22
CA LEU A 427 -0.56 -43.51 4.07
C LEU A 427 -0.27 -42.71 5.35
N ALA A 428 -1.27 -42.04 5.90
CA ALA A 428 -1.12 -41.26 7.13
C ALA A 428 -0.60 -42.15 8.29
N GLN A 429 -1.13 -43.36 8.44
CA GLN A 429 -0.66 -44.31 9.45
C GLN A 429 0.79 -44.75 9.24
N LYS A 430 1.18 -45.05 7.99
CA LYS A 430 2.54 -45.46 7.66
C LYS A 430 3.55 -44.35 7.93
N LEU A 431 3.21 -43.12 7.55
CA LEU A 431 4.05 -41.94 7.79
C LEU A 431 4.20 -41.58 9.27
N ALA A 432 3.18 -41.83 10.10
CA ALA A 432 3.24 -41.62 11.55
C ALA A 432 4.04 -42.72 12.29
N SER A 433 4.31 -43.85 11.65
CA SER A 433 5.08 -44.97 12.21
C SER A 433 6.55 -45.01 11.79
N GLU A 434 6.90 -44.17 10.83
CA GLU A 434 8.26 -43.85 10.38
C GLU A 434 8.94 -42.89 11.36
#